data_AF-A0A2E7QLR8-F1
#
_entry.id   AF-A0A2E7QLR8-F1
#
_cell.length_a   1.000
_cell.length_b   1.000
_cell.length_c   1.000
_cell.angle_alpha   90.00
_cell.angle_beta   90.00
_cell.angle_gamma   90.00
#
_symmetry.space_group_name_H-M   'P 1'
#
loop_
_entity.id
_entity.type
_entity.pdbx_description
1 polymer ?
#
loop_
_entity_poly.entity_id
_entity_poly.type
_entity_poly.pdbx_seq_one_letter_code
_entity_poly.pdbx_strand_id
1 'polypeptide(L)'
;METTKLKTWSKESLGKADWDFSDLSKLPKTVINRIFLWELDRELGSGQGPFLSNKENRDFVSKAKKSPRKEGALTETGGKAARNGGPSTSHTFRVNWAATKPDLMAAFSQWLENNGTPYSTFPTKTRGRPRQQFTLLEKISIHRFQQAGYSGGPRFFREEATDAYRKNLRRINWTLVKREMASILKERQKELKTIEKKGGKSWKKLLY
;
A
#
# COMPACT_ATOMS: atom_id res chain seq x y z
N MET A 1 -0.55 -26.14 8.42
CA MET A 1 -0.21 -24.71 8.27
C MET A 1 0.04 -24.45 6.80
N GLU A 2 -0.90 -23.82 6.07
CA GLU A 2 -0.62 -23.38 4.70
C GLU A 2 0.44 -22.28 4.75
N THR A 3 1.61 -22.55 4.19
CA THR A 3 2.60 -21.53 3.89
C THR A 3 2.02 -20.68 2.76
N THR A 4 1.75 -19.40 3.02
CA THR A 4 1.33 -18.47 1.97
C THR A 4 2.41 -18.46 0.90
N LYS A 5 2.13 -19.07 -0.24
CA LYS A 5 3.08 -19.13 -1.36
C LYS A 5 3.18 -17.73 -1.94
N LEU A 6 4.33 -17.08 -1.71
CA LEU A 6 4.62 -15.78 -2.30
C LEU A 6 4.50 -15.86 -3.82
N LYS A 7 4.01 -14.79 -4.44
CA LYS A 7 4.03 -14.67 -5.89
C LYS A 7 5.48 -14.75 -6.38
N THR A 8 5.71 -15.66 -7.31
CA THR A 8 7.00 -15.83 -7.97
C THR A 8 7.00 -15.02 -9.26
N TRP A 9 8.01 -14.17 -9.43
CA TRP A 9 8.19 -13.39 -10.65
C TRP A 9 9.29 -14.02 -11.51
N SER A 10 9.05 -14.06 -12.81
CA SER A 10 10.01 -14.47 -13.84
C SER A 10 10.16 -13.34 -14.86
N LYS A 11 11.14 -13.46 -15.76
CA LYS A 11 11.34 -12.47 -16.81
C LYS A 11 10.15 -12.41 -17.79
N GLU A 12 9.48 -13.54 -18.02
CA GLU A 12 8.32 -13.61 -18.91
C GLU A 12 7.05 -13.07 -18.25
N SER A 13 6.92 -13.21 -16.92
CA SER A 13 5.70 -12.80 -16.20
C SER A 13 5.71 -11.36 -15.70
N LEU A 14 6.87 -10.69 -15.69
CA LEU A 14 7.02 -9.33 -15.18
C LEU A 14 6.77 -8.30 -16.30
N GLY A 15 5.52 -7.88 -16.46
CA GLY A 15 5.12 -6.88 -17.45
C GLY A 15 5.35 -5.43 -16.99
N LYS A 16 5.24 -4.46 -17.91
CA LYS A 16 5.39 -3.03 -17.60
C LYS A 16 4.45 -2.57 -16.48
N ALA A 17 3.20 -3.02 -16.50
CA ALA A 17 2.19 -2.69 -15.50
C ALA A 17 2.52 -3.22 -14.08
N ASP A 18 3.47 -4.15 -13.95
CA ASP A 18 3.89 -4.72 -12.68
C ASP A 18 5.03 -3.96 -12.02
N TRP A 19 5.68 -3.02 -12.70
CA TRP A 19 6.84 -2.33 -12.12
C TRP A 19 6.87 -0.83 -12.41
N ASP A 20 6.19 -0.35 -13.45
CA ASP A 20 6.17 1.06 -13.81
C ASP A 20 5.02 1.79 -13.10
N PHE A 21 5.36 2.52 -12.04
CA PHE A 21 4.42 3.33 -11.27
C PHE A 21 4.57 4.83 -11.54
N SER A 22 5.33 5.22 -12.57
CA SER A 22 5.69 6.63 -12.85
C SER A 22 4.48 7.59 -12.86
N ASP A 23 3.36 7.16 -13.43
CA ASP A 23 2.10 7.90 -13.52
C ASP A 23 1.41 8.20 -12.17
N LEU A 24 1.89 7.59 -11.09
CA LEU A 24 1.34 7.68 -9.74
C LEU A 24 2.16 8.60 -8.83
N SER A 25 3.31 9.09 -9.29
CA SER A 25 4.27 9.90 -8.51
C SER A 25 3.69 11.19 -7.93
N LYS A 26 2.69 11.78 -8.60
CA LYS A 26 2.05 13.05 -8.19
C LYS A 26 0.82 12.86 -7.31
N LEU A 27 0.42 11.61 -7.02
CA LEU A 27 -0.78 11.32 -6.24
C LEU A 27 -0.61 11.66 -4.75
N PRO A 28 -1.73 11.93 -4.04
CA PRO A 28 -1.70 12.08 -2.59
C PRO A 28 -1.11 10.85 -1.91
N LYS A 29 -0.41 11.07 -0.79
CA LYS A 29 0.20 10.03 0.04
C LYS A 29 -0.78 8.88 0.36
N THR A 30 -1.97 9.20 0.84
CA THR A 30 -3.03 8.23 1.17
C THR A 30 -3.43 7.33 0.00
N VAL A 31 -3.44 7.88 -1.21
CA VAL A 31 -3.73 7.14 -2.45
C VAL A 31 -2.58 6.19 -2.77
N ILE A 32 -1.34 6.68 -2.68
CA ILE A 32 -0.13 5.85 -2.88
C ILE A 32 -0.10 4.68 -1.90
N ASN A 33 -0.52 4.87 -0.64
CA ASN A 33 -0.61 3.77 0.33
C ASN A 33 -1.57 2.68 -0.08
N ARG A 34 -2.77 3.07 -0.52
CA ARG A 34 -3.77 2.08 -0.95
C ARG A 34 -3.23 1.25 -2.10
N ILE A 35 -2.55 1.90 -3.06
CA ILE A 35 -1.90 1.22 -4.18
C ILE A 35 -0.80 0.29 -3.65
N PHE A 36 0.05 0.76 -2.75
CA PHE A 36 1.11 -0.05 -2.17
C PHE A 36 0.59 -1.29 -1.43
N LEU A 37 -0.47 -1.16 -0.63
CA LEU A 37 -1.08 -2.29 0.08
C LEU A 37 -1.67 -3.32 -0.88
N TRP A 38 -2.34 -2.87 -1.95
CA TRP A 38 -2.82 -3.77 -3.00
C TRP A 38 -1.67 -4.56 -3.63
N GLU A 39 -0.58 -3.85 -3.99
CA GLU A 39 0.58 -4.46 -4.61
C GLU A 39 1.31 -5.42 -3.65
N LEU A 40 1.36 -5.12 -2.34
CA LEU A 40 1.87 -6.03 -1.31
C LEU A 40 1.00 -7.28 -1.15
N ASP A 41 -0.31 -7.13 -1.07
CA ASP A 41 -1.24 -8.25 -0.97
C ASP A 41 -1.12 -9.16 -2.21
N ARG A 42 -0.81 -8.57 -3.37
CA ARG A 42 -0.48 -9.30 -4.59
C ARG A 42 0.80 -10.13 -4.47
N GLU A 43 1.84 -9.60 -3.83
CA GLU A 43 3.05 -10.37 -3.50
C GLU A 43 2.76 -11.53 -2.55
N LEU A 44 1.81 -11.34 -1.64
CA LEU A 44 1.35 -12.36 -0.68
C LEU A 44 0.30 -13.32 -1.28
N GLY A 45 0.04 -13.24 -2.58
CA GLY A 45 -0.80 -14.20 -3.29
C GLY A 45 -2.30 -13.91 -3.20
N SER A 46 -2.71 -12.64 -3.19
CA SER A 46 -4.14 -12.25 -3.25
C SER A 46 -4.87 -12.79 -4.48
N GLY A 47 -4.14 -13.14 -5.55
CA GLY A 47 -4.70 -13.55 -6.84
C GLY A 47 -5.12 -12.37 -7.73
N GLN A 48 -4.97 -11.14 -7.24
CA GLN A 48 -5.33 -9.93 -7.97
C GLN A 48 -4.30 -9.58 -9.06
N GLY A 49 -4.76 -8.87 -10.10
CA GLY A 49 -3.90 -8.25 -11.10
C GLY A 49 -3.23 -6.95 -10.60
N PRO A 50 -2.46 -6.26 -11.45
CA PRO A 50 -1.98 -4.90 -11.18
C PRO A 50 -3.10 -3.99 -10.68
N PHE A 51 -2.80 -3.09 -9.74
CA PHE A 51 -3.80 -2.16 -9.21
C PHE A 51 -4.54 -1.43 -10.34
N LEU A 52 -3.79 -0.96 -11.34
CA LEU A 52 -4.31 -0.22 -12.49
C LEU A 52 -4.97 -1.10 -13.57
N SER A 53 -4.94 -2.43 -13.48
CA SER A 53 -5.69 -3.29 -14.41
C SER A 53 -7.18 -3.34 -14.05
N ASN A 54 -7.53 -3.12 -12.78
CA ASN A 54 -8.92 -3.08 -12.33
C ASN A 54 -9.56 -1.73 -12.69
N LYS A 55 -10.76 -1.77 -13.29
CA LYS A 55 -11.52 -0.57 -13.70
C LYS A 55 -11.86 0.34 -12.51
N GLU A 56 -12.36 -0.21 -11.41
CA GLU A 56 -12.75 0.54 -10.21
C GLU A 56 -11.55 1.28 -9.60
N ASN A 57 -10.39 0.64 -9.60
CA ASN A 57 -9.14 1.24 -9.13
C ASN A 57 -8.65 2.37 -10.05
N ARG A 58 -8.81 2.23 -11.38
CA ARG A 58 -8.52 3.31 -12.33
C ARG A 58 -9.46 4.50 -12.13
N ASP A 59 -10.74 4.24 -11.89
CA ASP A 59 -11.73 5.29 -11.61
C ASP A 59 -11.40 6.01 -10.30
N PHE A 60 -11.02 5.25 -9.26
CA PHE A 60 -10.53 5.79 -7.99
C PHE A 60 -9.31 6.72 -8.17
N VAL A 61 -8.29 6.28 -8.93
CA VAL A 61 -7.11 7.10 -9.22
C VAL A 61 -7.47 8.35 -10.02
N SER A 62 -8.38 8.22 -10.99
CA SER A 62 -8.83 9.35 -11.81
C SER A 62 -9.55 10.40 -10.97
N LYS A 63 -10.38 9.98 -10.01
CA LYS A 63 -11.01 10.89 -9.02
C LYS A 63 -9.95 11.55 -8.12
N ALA A 64 -8.98 10.78 -7.64
CA ALA A 64 -7.89 11.30 -6.81
C ALA A 64 -7.03 12.34 -7.55
N LYS A 65 -6.82 12.20 -8.87
CA LYS A 65 -6.11 13.19 -9.70
C LYS A 65 -6.88 14.51 -9.86
N LYS A 66 -8.21 14.46 -9.83
CA LYS A 66 -9.10 15.62 -9.99
C LYS A 66 -9.37 16.37 -8.68
N SER A 67 -9.14 15.74 -7.54
CA SER A 67 -9.35 16.38 -6.24
C SER A 67 -8.25 17.42 -5.96
N PRO A 68 -8.58 18.68 -5.65
CA PRO A 68 -7.58 19.68 -5.32
C PRO A 68 -6.75 19.23 -4.11
N ARG A 69 -5.43 19.42 -4.16
CA ARG A 69 -4.48 19.13 -3.08
C ARG A 69 -4.80 19.95 -1.82
N LYS A 70 -5.82 19.58 -1.06
CA LYS A 70 -5.87 19.88 0.37
C LYS A 70 -5.19 18.72 1.07
N GLU A 71 -3.96 18.95 1.50
CA GLU A 71 -3.24 18.03 2.39
C GLU A 71 -4.18 17.65 3.54
N GLY A 72 -4.56 16.38 3.61
CA GLY A 72 -5.31 15.82 4.74
C GLY A 72 -6.68 15.21 4.44
N ALA A 73 -7.28 15.40 3.26
CA ALA A 73 -8.68 15.00 3.08
C ALA A 73 -8.92 14.08 1.88
N LEU A 74 -8.73 12.78 2.08
CA LEU A 74 -9.74 11.82 1.62
C LEU A 74 -10.80 11.74 2.75
N THR A 75 -11.49 12.84 3.00
CA THR A 75 -12.80 12.78 3.64
C THR A 75 -13.76 12.30 2.57
N GLU A 76 -14.25 11.06 2.68
CA GLU A 76 -15.56 10.76 2.13
C GLU A 76 -16.54 11.70 2.84
N THR A 77 -16.84 12.83 2.19
CA THR A 77 -17.94 13.70 2.59
C THR A 77 -19.24 12.92 2.48
N GLY A 78 -19.98 12.90 3.59
CA GLY A 78 -21.20 12.15 3.78
C GLY A 78 -22.16 12.21 2.59
N GLY A 79 -22.49 11.02 2.11
CA GLY A 79 -23.57 10.77 1.18
C GLY A 79 -23.91 9.31 1.26
N LYS A 80 -25.01 8.99 1.97
CA LYS A 80 -25.73 7.71 2.05
C LYS A 80 -24.89 6.45 1.82
N ALA A 81 -24.73 5.65 2.89
CA ALA A 81 -24.15 4.31 2.87
C ALA A 81 -24.33 3.58 1.54
N ALA A 82 -23.22 3.40 0.82
CA ALA A 82 -23.20 2.57 -0.37
C ALA A 82 -23.49 1.13 0.04
N ARG A 83 -24.64 0.62 -0.39
CA ARG A 83 -24.90 -0.82 -0.43
C ARG A 83 -23.85 -1.44 -1.37
N ASN A 84 -22.93 -2.20 -0.77
CA ASN A 84 -21.92 -3.05 -1.42
C ASN A 84 -20.77 -2.34 -2.15
N GLY A 85 -19.52 -2.62 -1.72
CA GLY A 85 -18.32 -2.51 -2.56
C GLY A 85 -17.11 -1.80 -1.94
N GLY A 86 -16.38 -2.47 -1.03
CA GLY A 86 -15.02 -2.07 -0.59
C GLY A 86 -14.79 -2.23 0.93
N PRO A 87 -13.55 -2.48 1.40
CA PRO A 87 -13.26 -2.68 2.82
C PRO A 87 -13.25 -1.33 3.55
N SER A 88 -14.44 -0.77 3.75
CA SER A 88 -14.69 0.31 4.70
C SER A 88 -15.08 -0.33 6.03
N THR A 89 -14.29 -0.09 7.07
CA THR A 89 -14.66 -0.45 8.43
C THR A 89 -15.41 0.74 9.03
N SER A 90 -16.73 0.61 9.16
CA SER A 90 -17.52 1.56 9.93
C SER A 90 -17.22 1.35 11.41
N HIS A 91 -16.70 2.38 12.07
CA HIS A 91 -16.38 2.35 13.48
C HIS A 91 -17.30 3.30 14.24
N THR A 92 -18.11 2.77 15.15
CA THR A 92 -19.02 3.57 15.98
C THR A 92 -18.27 4.08 17.21
N PHE A 93 -18.26 5.39 17.42
CA PHE A 93 -17.75 6.04 18.64
C PHE A 93 -18.92 6.76 19.33
N ARG A 94 -19.04 6.58 20.65
CA ARG A 94 -20.04 7.30 21.45
C ARG A 94 -19.38 8.51 22.08
N VAL A 95 -19.96 9.70 21.86
CA VAL A 95 -19.47 10.96 22.42
C VAL A 95 -20.31 11.31 23.64
N ASN A 96 -19.66 11.51 24.78
CA ASN A 96 -20.29 12.21 25.90
C ASN A 96 -20.10 13.72 25.69
N TRP A 97 -21.14 14.41 25.27
CA TRP A 97 -21.08 15.85 25.00
C TRP A 97 -20.91 16.72 26.26
N ALA A 98 -21.04 16.13 27.45
CA ALA A 98 -20.74 16.79 28.72
C ALA A 98 -19.24 16.75 29.08
N ALA A 99 -18.40 16.04 28.31
CA ALA A 99 -16.97 15.91 28.59
C ALA A 99 -16.18 17.14 28.12
N THR A 100 -15.08 17.43 28.82
CA THR A 100 -14.19 18.53 28.43
C THR A 100 -13.37 18.18 27.19
N LYS A 101 -12.84 19.19 26.49
CA LYS A 101 -11.98 18.97 25.31
C LYS A 101 -10.79 18.03 25.60
N PRO A 102 -10.03 18.17 26.70
CA PRO A 102 -8.98 17.22 27.06
C PRO A 102 -9.47 15.77 27.19
N ASP A 103 -10.61 15.57 27.86
CA ASP A 103 -11.17 14.24 28.11
C ASP A 103 -11.64 13.58 26.82
N LEU A 104 -12.26 14.36 25.93
CA LEU A 104 -12.64 13.91 24.59
C LEU A 104 -11.42 13.51 23.76
N MET A 105 -10.34 14.29 23.83
CA MET A 105 -9.09 14.00 23.11
C MET A 105 -8.40 12.75 23.67
N ALA A 106 -8.39 12.56 24.99
CA ALA A 106 -7.82 11.38 25.64
C ALA A 106 -8.63 10.12 25.29
N ALA A 107 -9.96 10.18 25.43
CA ALA A 107 -10.85 9.07 25.09
C ALA A 107 -10.77 8.70 23.60
N PHE A 108 -10.68 9.69 22.71
CA PHE A 108 -10.51 9.44 21.28
C PHE A 108 -9.14 8.84 20.94
N SER A 109 -8.07 9.29 21.61
CA SER A 109 -6.72 8.74 21.42
C SER A 109 -6.64 7.29 21.89
N GLN A 110 -7.19 6.99 23.07
CA GLN A 110 -7.29 5.63 23.59
C GLN A 110 -8.17 4.74 22.69
N TRP A 111 -9.27 5.30 22.18
CA TRP A 111 -10.12 4.60 21.23
C TRP A 111 -9.39 4.30 19.91
N LEU A 112 -8.58 5.24 19.39
CA LEU A 112 -7.74 5.06 18.20
C LEU A 112 -6.67 3.98 18.42
N GLU A 113 -6.05 3.91 19.60
CA GLU A 113 -5.08 2.87 19.93
C GLU A 113 -5.72 1.47 19.95
N ASN A 114 -6.96 1.38 20.45
CA ASN A 114 -7.69 0.12 20.59
C ASN A 114 -8.43 -0.32 19.32
N ASN A 115 -8.88 0.64 18.51
CA ASN A 115 -9.73 0.41 17.32
C ASN A 115 -9.04 0.81 16.01
N GLY A 116 -7.77 1.18 16.06
CA GLY A 116 -6.95 1.38 14.88
C GLY A 116 -7.18 0.23 13.92
N THR A 117 -7.57 0.57 12.69
CA THR A 117 -7.41 -0.34 11.57
C THR A 117 -5.96 -0.86 11.57
N PRO A 118 -5.63 -1.96 10.87
CA PRO A 118 -4.24 -2.28 10.54
C PRO A 118 -3.69 -1.23 9.56
N TYR A 119 -3.75 0.04 9.93
CA TYR A 119 -2.86 1.08 9.51
C TYR A 119 -1.59 0.82 10.31
N SER A 120 -0.70 -0.01 9.75
CA SER A 120 0.71 0.16 10.07
C SER A 120 1.04 1.61 9.73
N THR A 121 1.08 2.47 10.75
CA THR A 121 1.81 3.72 10.64
C THR A 121 3.21 3.31 10.22
N PHE A 122 3.58 3.66 8.99
CA PHE A 122 4.85 3.31 8.36
C PHE A 122 5.98 3.41 9.38
N PRO A 123 6.97 2.49 9.34
CA PRO A 123 8.12 2.56 10.22
C PRO A 123 8.78 3.94 10.07
N THR A 124 8.54 4.80 11.05
CA THR A 124 8.97 6.20 11.12
C THR A 124 10.48 6.31 11.34
N LYS A 125 11.14 5.18 11.61
CA LYS A 125 12.57 5.13 11.95
C LYS A 125 13.32 4.23 10.97
N THR A 126 13.65 4.77 9.80
CA THR A 126 14.86 4.35 9.08
C THR A 126 15.73 5.59 8.87
N ARG A 127 16.98 5.54 9.35
CA ARG A 127 17.97 6.60 9.16
C ARG A 127 18.05 6.99 7.68
N GLY A 128 17.92 8.29 7.38
CA GLY A 128 17.89 8.85 6.03
C GLY A 128 16.61 9.64 5.77
N ARG A 129 16.68 10.69 4.94
CA ARG A 129 15.61 11.64 4.55
C ARG A 129 14.19 11.04 4.56
N PRO A 130 13.13 11.82 4.87
CA PRO A 130 11.74 11.35 4.82
C PRO A 130 11.49 10.63 3.49
N ARG A 131 11.35 9.29 3.51
CA ARG A 131 11.16 8.54 2.27
C ARG A 131 9.80 8.95 1.73
N GLN A 132 9.77 9.48 0.51
CA GLN A 132 8.51 9.74 -0.18
C GLN A 132 7.75 8.42 -0.25
N GLN A 133 6.46 8.43 0.05
CA GLN A 133 5.59 7.24 0.02
C GLN A 133 5.72 6.46 -1.29
N PHE A 134 5.93 7.20 -2.36
CA PHE A 134 6.15 6.69 -3.70
C PHE A 134 7.38 5.76 -3.81
N THR A 135 8.42 5.96 -2.99
CA THR A 135 9.60 5.10 -2.96
C THR A 135 9.27 3.66 -2.53
N LEU A 136 8.16 3.41 -1.83
CA LEU A 136 7.73 2.04 -1.55
C LEU A 136 7.25 1.31 -2.81
N LEU A 137 6.60 2.03 -3.73
CA LEU A 137 6.27 1.51 -5.05
C LEU A 137 7.55 1.27 -5.87
N GLU A 138 8.54 2.16 -5.79
CA GLU A 138 9.84 1.93 -6.42
C GLU A 138 10.54 0.68 -5.86
N LYS A 139 10.47 0.46 -4.54
CA LYS A 139 11.02 -0.74 -3.88
C LYS A 139 10.30 -2.02 -4.26
N ILE A 140 8.98 -2.01 -4.42
CA ILE A 140 8.26 -3.22 -4.84
C ILE A 140 8.65 -3.59 -6.27
N SER A 141 8.86 -2.60 -7.16
CA SER A 141 9.42 -2.84 -8.50
C SER A 141 10.79 -3.51 -8.42
N ILE A 142 11.70 -2.99 -7.59
CA ILE A 142 13.04 -3.57 -7.39
C ILE A 142 12.94 -5.00 -6.85
N HIS A 143 12.06 -5.26 -5.88
CA HIS A 143 11.83 -6.60 -5.33
C HIS A 143 11.41 -7.59 -6.42
N ARG A 144 10.47 -7.20 -7.27
CA ARG A 144 10.00 -8.01 -8.40
C ARG A 144 11.12 -8.30 -9.41
N PHE A 145 11.93 -7.30 -9.73
CA PHE A 145 13.10 -7.49 -10.58
C PHE A 145 14.12 -8.47 -9.96
N GLN A 146 14.37 -8.39 -8.66
CA GLN A 146 15.25 -9.33 -7.97
C GLN A 146 14.72 -10.75 -8.01
N GLN A 147 13.41 -10.95 -7.81
CA GLN A 147 12.77 -12.26 -7.92
C GLN A 147 12.83 -12.81 -9.35
N ALA A 148 12.68 -11.96 -10.36
CA ALA A 148 12.83 -12.30 -11.77
C ALA A 148 14.30 -12.55 -12.21
N GLY A 149 15.25 -12.51 -11.28
CA GLY A 149 16.66 -12.84 -11.54
C GLY A 149 17.50 -11.69 -12.10
N TYR A 150 17.04 -10.44 -11.99
CA TYR A 150 17.85 -9.27 -12.36
C TYR A 150 18.72 -8.82 -11.17
N SER A 151 19.92 -9.40 -11.05
CA SER A 151 20.93 -8.94 -10.10
C SER A 151 21.55 -7.62 -10.60
N GLY A 152 21.37 -6.53 -9.83
CA GLY A 152 21.82 -5.19 -10.22
C GLY A 152 20.95 -4.48 -11.27
N GLY A 153 19.78 -5.04 -11.56
CA GLY A 153 18.76 -4.46 -12.42
C GLY A 153 18.83 -4.86 -13.91
N PRO A 154 17.68 -4.87 -14.61
CA PRO A 154 17.59 -5.08 -16.06
C PRO A 154 18.61 -4.32 -16.91
N ARG A 155 18.99 -4.88 -18.07
CA ARG A 155 19.89 -4.22 -19.03
C ARG A 155 19.39 -2.83 -19.48
N PHE A 156 18.09 -2.64 -19.60
CA PHE A 156 17.49 -1.32 -19.90
C PHE A 156 17.62 -0.31 -18.75
N PHE A 157 18.07 -0.74 -17.56
CA PHE A 157 18.58 0.13 -16.50
C PHE A 157 20.10 0.34 -16.58
N ARG A 158 20.77 0.02 -17.68
CA ARG A 158 22.18 0.36 -17.90
C ARG A 158 22.33 1.42 -18.99
N GLU A 159 21.60 1.27 -20.10
CA GLU A 159 21.42 2.28 -21.17
C GLU A 159 20.92 3.60 -20.58
N GLU A 160 21.37 4.78 -21.03
CA GLU A 160 20.93 6.06 -20.45
C GLU A 160 19.40 6.14 -20.34
N ALA A 161 18.87 5.91 -19.13
CA ALA A 161 17.42 5.94 -18.94
C ALA A 161 16.98 7.38 -19.15
N THR A 162 16.14 7.63 -20.15
CA THR A 162 15.61 8.96 -20.42
C THR A 162 14.56 9.36 -19.38
N ASP A 163 13.79 8.39 -18.88
CA ASP A 163 12.71 8.64 -17.92
C ASP A 163 13.17 8.70 -16.46
N ALA A 164 12.55 9.60 -15.69
CA ALA A 164 12.92 9.89 -14.31
C ALA A 164 12.71 8.71 -13.35
N TYR A 165 11.73 7.85 -13.62
CA TYR A 165 11.39 6.72 -12.76
C TYR A 165 12.50 5.67 -12.76
N ARG A 166 12.97 5.27 -13.96
CA ARG A 166 14.11 4.35 -14.10
C ARG A 166 15.39 4.93 -13.50
N LYS A 167 15.63 6.25 -13.64
CA LYS A 167 16.76 6.93 -12.97
C LYS A 167 16.70 6.78 -11.45
N ASN A 168 15.52 6.91 -10.85
CA ASN A 168 15.34 6.72 -9.41
C ASN A 168 15.56 5.27 -8.96
N LEU A 169 15.07 4.28 -9.72
CA LEU A 169 15.28 2.87 -9.39
C LEU A 169 16.77 2.50 -9.30
N ARG A 170 17.64 3.12 -10.12
CA ARG A 170 19.10 2.92 -10.04
C ARG A 170 19.72 3.51 -8.79
N ARG A 171 19.17 4.61 -8.27
CA ARG A 171 19.71 5.32 -7.10
C ARG A 171 19.39 4.61 -5.79
N ILE A 172 18.34 3.79 -5.76
CA ILE A 172 17.97 3.01 -4.57
C ILE A 172 18.97 1.87 -4.38
N ASN A 173 19.32 1.55 -3.13
CA ASN A 173 20.19 0.42 -2.82
C ASN A 173 19.41 -0.91 -2.91
N TRP A 174 19.58 -1.65 -4.02
CA TRP A 174 18.87 -2.90 -4.29
C TRP A 174 19.09 -3.96 -3.21
N THR A 175 20.30 -4.08 -2.68
CA THR A 175 20.62 -5.05 -1.61
C THR A 175 19.81 -4.78 -0.34
N LEU A 176 19.65 -3.49 0.01
CA LEU A 176 18.86 -3.09 1.17
C LEU A 176 17.36 -3.34 0.94
N VAL A 177 16.86 -3.10 -0.29
CA VAL A 177 15.45 -3.34 -0.65
C VAL A 177 15.04 -4.79 -0.37
N LYS A 178 15.90 -5.77 -0.68
CA LYS A 178 15.60 -7.18 -0.41
C LYS A 178 15.27 -7.42 1.07
N ARG A 179 16.05 -6.84 1.99
CA ARG A 179 15.84 -6.97 3.44
C ARG A 179 14.61 -6.19 3.91
N GLU A 180 14.45 -4.96 3.44
CA GLU A 180 13.31 -4.11 3.81
C GLU A 180 11.98 -4.71 3.35
N MET A 181 11.89 -5.17 2.11
CA MET A 181 10.68 -5.79 1.57
C MET A 181 10.34 -7.11 2.26
N ALA A 182 11.35 -7.92 2.62
CA ALA A 182 11.12 -9.12 3.43
C ALA A 182 10.48 -8.79 4.80
N SER A 183 10.92 -7.71 5.46
CA SER A 183 10.31 -7.25 6.72
C SER A 183 8.86 -6.79 6.50
N ILE A 184 8.63 -5.94 5.49
CA ILE A 184 7.31 -5.39 5.17
C ILE A 184 6.31 -6.50 4.83
N LEU A 185 6.72 -7.48 4.00
CA LEU A 185 5.88 -8.62 3.65
C LEU A 185 5.55 -9.47 4.89
N LYS A 186 6.51 -9.68 5.79
CA LYS A 186 6.29 -10.41 7.04
C LYS A 186 5.32 -9.68 7.97
N GLU A 187 5.41 -8.37 8.08
CA GLU A 187 4.48 -7.54 8.85
C GLU A 187 3.07 -7.60 8.27
N ARG A 188 2.94 -7.36 6.96
CA ARG A 188 1.65 -7.43 6.27
C ARG A 188 1.01 -8.82 6.37
N GLN A 189 1.81 -9.87 6.27
CA GLN A 189 1.33 -11.24 6.45
C GLN A 189 0.77 -11.48 7.86
N LYS A 190 1.33 -10.86 8.92
CA LYS A 190 0.77 -10.93 10.28
C LYS A 190 -0.55 -10.18 10.37
N GLU A 191 -0.65 -8.99 9.77
CA GLU A 191 -1.89 -8.22 9.72
C GLU A 191 -3.01 -9.00 9.03
N LEU A 192 -2.73 -9.59 7.86
CA LEU A 192 -3.69 -10.40 7.12
C LEU A 192 -4.18 -11.60 7.94
N LYS A 193 -3.29 -12.26 8.70
CA LYS A 193 -3.69 -13.34 9.63
C LYS A 193 -4.59 -12.83 10.76
N THR A 194 -4.33 -11.63 11.29
CA THR A 194 -5.21 -11.01 12.28
C THR A 194 -6.58 -10.70 11.68
N ILE A 195 -6.63 -10.21 10.43
CA ILE A 195 -7.88 -9.98 9.70
C ILE A 195 -8.66 -11.28 9.53
N GLU A 196 -8.01 -12.37 9.13
CA GLU A 196 -8.64 -13.69 9.01
C GLU A 196 -9.22 -14.17 10.33
N LYS A 197 -8.44 -14.06 11.42
CA LYS A 197 -8.88 -14.48 12.75
C LYS A 197 -10.11 -13.69 13.22
N LYS A 198 -10.14 -12.37 12.97
CA LYS A 198 -11.27 -11.51 13.35
C LYS A 198 -12.50 -11.73 12.46
N GLY A 199 -12.29 -11.92 11.16
CA GLY A 199 -13.38 -12.04 10.19
C GLY A 199 -13.94 -13.46 10.00
N GLY A 200 -13.27 -14.49 10.53
CA GLY A 200 -13.69 -15.89 10.41
C GLY A 200 -13.67 -16.43 8.96
N LYS A 201 -13.10 -15.68 8.02
CA LYS A 201 -13.01 -15.99 6.59
C LYS A 201 -11.61 -15.65 6.09
N SER A 202 -11.22 -16.21 4.94
CA SER A 202 -9.94 -15.85 4.31
C SER A 202 -9.88 -14.35 3.99
N TRP A 203 -8.73 -13.71 4.24
CA TRP A 203 -8.53 -12.28 4.00
C TRP A 203 -8.75 -11.93 2.53
N LYS A 204 -8.50 -12.88 1.63
CA LYS A 204 -8.73 -12.71 0.19
C LYS A 204 -10.19 -12.39 -0.11
N LYS A 205 -11.13 -13.08 0.56
CA LYS A 205 -12.58 -12.88 0.41
C LYS A 205 -13.12 -11.68 1.19
N LEU A 206 -12.36 -11.21 2.19
CA LEU A 206 -12.76 -10.10 3.03
C LEU A 206 -12.34 -8.75 2.43
N LEU A 207 -11.20 -8.73 1.73
CA LEU A 207 -10.62 -7.52 1.18
C LEU A 207 -10.92 -7.33 -0.32
N TYR A 208 -11.23 -8.42 -1.03
CA TYR A 208 -11.50 -8.46 -2.47
C TYR A 208 -12.74 -9.32 -2.75
#